data_AF-A0AAU9PVK4-F1
#
_entry.id   AF-A0AAU9PVK4-F1
#
_cell.length_a   1.000
_cell.length_b   1.000
_cell.length_c   1.000
_cell.angle_alpha   90.00
_cell.angle_beta   90.00
_cell.angle_gamma   90.00
#
_symmetry.space_group_name_H-M   'P 1'
#
loop_
_entity.id
_entity.type
_entity.pdbx_description
1 polymer ?
#
loop_
_entity_poly.entity_id
_entity_poly.type
_entity_poly.pdbx_seq_one_letter_code
_entity_poly.pdbx_strand_id
1 'polypeptide(L)'
;MRSGILKQLPPRLKKRMELGYVHTMPPVSWSDISYYHNQILPLIKKFKPLELQKLRCRVNFNALRFTPQIEYLGRRVVQLLRKNGAFLVRYEMDMLAFYGCTQGCNSDEVEELTRMRYAYPWWKEKIINSDLKRKDGLCPLTPEETLRALDIASDIQIYVAAGEIYGGQRRMASLAAAFPKLVRKETLLGADDLQFFHNHSSQMAALDYLVLLESDIFIPTYDGNMAKVVEGHRRYLGFKKTILLDRKLLVELIDRYTSGLLSWEEFSNAVKDAHMGSPKKRKNCSRKAKRRRLLLCKSRRVLAAIRRHRPCDSEHPKMSRLLWNI
;
A
#
# COMPACT_ATOMS: atom_id res chain seq x y z
N MET A 1 -25.63 26.63 -9.96
CA MET A 1 -24.66 27.22 -9.00
C MET A 1 -23.72 28.13 -9.77
N ARG A 2 -23.77 29.46 -9.53
CA ARG A 2 -22.82 30.41 -10.11
C ARG A 2 -21.46 30.19 -9.45
N SER A 3 -20.43 29.88 -10.24
CA SER A 3 -19.05 29.80 -9.80
C SER A 3 -18.61 31.17 -9.28
N GLY A 4 -18.50 31.32 -7.96
CA GLY A 4 -17.99 32.53 -7.34
C GLY A 4 -16.51 32.71 -7.65
N ILE A 5 -16.20 33.50 -8.67
CA ILE A 5 -14.85 34.02 -8.89
C ILE A 5 -14.60 35.07 -7.81
N LEU A 6 -13.70 34.78 -6.88
CA LEU A 6 -13.27 35.74 -5.86
C LEU A 6 -12.62 36.96 -6.54
N LYS A 7 -13.17 38.16 -6.32
CA LYS A 7 -12.62 39.43 -6.86
C LYS A 7 -11.21 39.75 -6.34
N GLN A 8 -10.84 39.23 -5.16
CA GLN A 8 -9.49 39.37 -4.59
C GLN A 8 -9.05 38.09 -3.89
N LEU A 9 -7.74 37.83 -3.93
CA LEU A 9 -7.12 36.71 -3.23
C LEU A 9 -7.09 36.95 -1.71
N PRO A 10 -7.31 35.91 -0.88
CA PRO A 10 -7.09 35.99 0.55
C PRO A 10 -5.70 36.56 0.90
N PRO A 11 -5.57 37.39 1.97
CA PRO A 11 -4.34 38.14 2.28
C PRO A 11 -3.08 37.26 2.35
N ARG A 12 -3.21 36.03 2.86
CA ARG A 12 -2.12 35.04 2.93
C ARG A 12 -1.61 34.58 1.56
N LEU A 13 -2.47 34.55 0.54
CA LEU A 13 -2.10 34.17 -0.83
C LEU A 13 -1.54 35.36 -1.60
N LYS A 14 -2.09 36.57 -1.38
CA LYS A 14 -1.56 37.83 -1.93
C LYS A 14 -0.11 38.07 -1.52
N LYS A 15 0.20 37.91 -0.22
CA LYS A 15 1.58 38.04 0.33
C LYS A 15 2.56 37.03 -0.26
N ARG A 16 2.13 35.82 -0.64
CA ARG A 16 2.99 34.82 -1.31
C ARG A 16 3.23 35.12 -2.78
N MET A 17 2.28 35.76 -3.46
CA MET A 17 2.46 36.24 -4.83
C MET A 17 3.44 37.41 -4.88
N GLU A 18 3.29 38.38 -3.97
CA GLU A 18 4.18 39.55 -3.87
C GLU A 18 5.64 39.16 -3.59
N LEU A 19 5.86 38.09 -2.83
CA LEU A 19 7.19 37.55 -2.53
C LEU A 19 7.79 36.65 -3.65
N GLY A 20 7.14 36.56 -4.82
CA GLY A 20 7.67 35.80 -5.98
C GLY A 20 7.68 34.28 -5.82
N TYR A 21 7.06 33.73 -4.77
CA TYR A 21 7.04 32.28 -4.51
C TYR A 21 6.03 31.50 -5.38
N VAL A 22 5.30 32.19 -6.25
CA VAL A 22 4.30 31.58 -7.14
C VAL A 22 4.61 32.01 -8.56
N HIS A 23 4.99 31.06 -9.41
CA HIS A 23 4.95 31.26 -10.86
C HIS A 23 3.48 31.31 -11.29
N THR A 24 2.94 32.53 -11.41
CA THR A 24 1.66 32.79 -12.05
C THR A 24 1.88 33.03 -13.53
N MET A 25 1.13 32.30 -14.36
CA MET A 25 0.97 32.61 -15.77
C MET A 25 -0.52 32.87 -15.95
N PRO A 26 -0.93 34.10 -16.24
CA PRO A 26 -2.34 34.39 -16.53
C PRO A 26 -2.76 33.52 -17.71
N PRO A 27 -3.87 32.76 -17.62
CA PRO A 27 -4.34 32.00 -18.76
C PRO A 27 -4.73 33.00 -19.87
N VAL A 28 -4.24 32.76 -21.08
CA VAL A 28 -4.74 33.48 -22.25
C VAL A 28 -6.17 32.98 -22.47
N SER A 29 -7.16 33.81 -22.15
CA SER A 29 -8.55 33.54 -22.53
C SER A 29 -8.59 33.28 -24.04
N TRP A 30 -9.27 32.20 -24.48
CA TRP A 30 -9.35 31.76 -25.89
C TRP A 30 -8.12 31.02 -26.44
N SER A 31 -7.31 30.40 -25.58
CA SER A 31 -6.19 29.56 -26.02
C SER A 31 -6.64 28.23 -26.62
N ASP A 32 -6.10 27.89 -27.79
CA ASP A 32 -6.30 26.59 -28.46
C ASP A 32 -5.52 25.45 -27.77
N ILE A 33 -5.87 24.19 -28.06
CA ILE A 33 -5.27 22.97 -27.49
C ILE A 33 -3.73 22.95 -27.66
N SER A 34 -3.24 23.55 -28.74
CA SER A 34 -1.82 23.70 -29.07
C SER A 34 -1.06 24.52 -28.03
N TYR A 35 -1.68 25.57 -27.46
CA TYR A 35 -1.11 26.37 -26.38
C TYR A 35 -0.93 25.53 -25.11
N TYR A 36 -1.92 24.70 -24.77
CA TYR A 36 -1.82 23.80 -23.62
C TYR A 36 -0.74 22.73 -23.82
N HIS A 37 -0.62 22.17 -25.03
CA HIS A 37 0.39 21.16 -25.35
C HIS A 37 1.82 21.70 -25.36
N ASN A 38 2.03 22.90 -25.90
CA ASN A 38 3.36 23.41 -26.17
C ASN A 38 3.89 24.35 -25.08
N GLN A 39 3.01 25.08 -24.38
CA GLN A 39 3.42 26.06 -23.38
C GLN A 39 3.10 25.59 -21.95
N ILE A 40 1.87 25.15 -21.71
CA ILE A 40 1.42 24.75 -20.37
C ILE A 40 2.02 23.40 -19.94
N LEU A 41 1.98 22.39 -20.83
CA LEU A 41 2.40 21.02 -20.50
C LEU A 41 3.90 20.92 -20.13
N PRO A 42 4.86 21.58 -20.82
CA PRO A 42 6.26 21.59 -20.40
C PRO A 42 6.47 22.24 -19.03
N LEU A 43 5.77 23.34 -18.74
CA LEU A 43 5.82 24.01 -17.44
C LEU A 43 5.23 23.15 -16.32
N ILE A 44 4.09 22.49 -16.57
CA ILE A 44 3.51 21.50 -15.66
C ILE A 44 4.48 20.34 -15.44
N LYS A 45 5.13 19.83 -16.48
CA LYS A 45 6.12 18.75 -16.39
C LYS A 45 7.34 19.18 -15.56
N LYS A 46 7.81 20.42 -15.74
CA LYS A 46 8.99 21.01 -15.09
C LYS A 46 8.73 21.35 -13.62
N PHE A 47 7.63 22.04 -13.32
CA PHE A 47 7.38 22.61 -11.99
C PHE A 47 6.43 21.78 -11.13
N LYS A 48 5.57 20.93 -11.72
CA LYS A 48 4.52 20.13 -11.04
C LYS A 48 4.01 20.80 -9.76
N PRO A 49 3.25 21.90 -9.89
CA PRO A 49 2.72 22.62 -8.73
C PRO A 49 1.98 21.68 -7.78
N LEU A 50 2.16 21.90 -6.48
CA LEU A 50 1.57 21.05 -5.44
C LEU A 50 0.04 20.95 -5.60
N GLU A 51 -0.62 22.06 -5.91
CA GLU A 51 -2.07 22.12 -6.09
C GLU A 51 -2.54 21.29 -7.29
N LEU A 52 -1.81 21.31 -8.40
CA LEU A 52 -2.13 20.46 -9.54
C LEU A 52 -1.95 18.97 -9.22
N GLN A 53 -0.94 18.61 -8.43
CA GLN A 53 -0.79 17.22 -7.97
C GLN A 53 -1.93 16.81 -7.04
N LYS A 54 -2.35 17.67 -6.11
CA LYS A 54 -3.52 17.42 -5.25
C LYS A 54 -4.78 17.23 -6.09
N LEU A 55 -5.04 18.11 -7.06
CA LEU A 55 -6.19 17.99 -7.96
C LEU A 55 -6.17 16.65 -8.71
N ARG A 56 -5.02 16.29 -9.31
CA ARG A 56 -4.87 15.00 -10.01
C ARG A 56 -5.16 13.81 -9.11
N CYS A 57 -4.68 13.81 -7.88
CA CYS A 57 -4.94 12.71 -6.94
C CYS A 57 -6.43 12.67 -6.56
N ARG A 58 -7.06 13.80 -6.27
CA ARG A 58 -8.50 13.89 -5.95
C ARG A 58 -9.37 13.38 -7.10
N VAL A 59 -9.11 13.84 -8.33
CA VAL A 59 -9.83 13.40 -9.53
C VAL A 59 -9.64 11.90 -9.77
N ASN A 60 -8.41 11.39 -9.63
CA ASN A 60 -8.14 9.96 -9.81
C ASN A 60 -8.84 9.09 -8.78
N PHE A 61 -8.87 9.49 -7.50
CA PHE A 61 -9.56 8.71 -6.47
C PHE A 61 -11.08 8.79 -6.63
N ASN A 62 -11.62 9.96 -6.99
CA ASN A 62 -13.04 10.12 -7.25
C ASN A 62 -13.53 9.31 -8.47
N ALA A 63 -12.71 9.27 -9.53
CA ALA A 63 -13.03 8.53 -10.76
C ALA A 63 -12.70 7.03 -10.69
N LEU A 64 -12.04 6.55 -9.63
CA LEU A 64 -11.73 5.13 -9.48
C LEU A 64 -13.01 4.37 -9.15
N ARG A 65 -13.45 3.53 -10.09
CA ARG A 65 -14.59 2.62 -9.96
C ARG A 65 -14.18 1.23 -10.41
N PHE A 66 -14.66 0.21 -9.71
CA PHE A 66 -14.46 -1.18 -10.12
C PHE A 66 -15.68 -1.67 -10.90
N THR A 67 -15.59 -2.87 -11.46
CA THR A 67 -16.76 -3.49 -12.10
C THR A 67 -17.84 -3.74 -11.04
N PRO A 68 -19.13 -3.72 -11.43
CA PRO A 68 -20.24 -3.94 -10.49
C PRO A 68 -20.09 -5.20 -9.64
N GLN A 69 -19.52 -6.27 -10.21
CA GLN A 69 -19.26 -7.54 -9.54
C GLN A 69 -18.23 -7.40 -8.41
N ILE A 70 -17.11 -6.71 -8.66
CA ILE A 70 -16.07 -6.46 -7.65
C ILE A 70 -16.63 -5.55 -6.54
N GLU A 71 -17.38 -4.51 -6.91
CA GLU A 71 -17.99 -3.62 -5.91
C GLU A 71 -19.04 -4.33 -5.07
N TYR A 72 -19.84 -5.21 -5.66
CA TYR A 72 -20.81 -6.05 -4.95
C TYR A 72 -20.12 -6.97 -3.94
N LEU A 73 -19.16 -7.78 -4.38
CA LEU A 73 -18.45 -8.70 -3.50
C LEU A 73 -17.63 -7.96 -2.44
N GLY A 74 -16.99 -6.85 -2.79
CA GLY A 74 -16.27 -5.99 -1.84
C GLY A 74 -17.18 -5.46 -0.74
N ARG A 75 -18.37 -4.97 -1.10
CA ARG A 75 -19.38 -4.55 -0.11
C ARG A 75 -19.84 -5.70 0.77
N ARG A 76 -20.07 -6.88 0.19
CA ARG A 76 -20.49 -8.08 0.94
C ARG A 76 -19.43 -8.50 1.95
N VAL A 77 -18.15 -8.53 1.56
CA VAL A 77 -17.03 -8.83 2.48
C VAL A 77 -16.97 -7.80 3.62
N VAL A 78 -17.05 -6.51 3.31
CA VAL A 78 -17.05 -5.46 4.33
C VAL A 78 -18.25 -5.59 5.26
N GLN A 79 -19.44 -5.90 4.75
CA GLN A 79 -20.63 -6.12 5.57
C GLN A 79 -20.45 -7.31 6.52
N LEU A 80 -19.91 -8.43 6.05
CA LEU A 80 -19.63 -9.60 6.89
C LEU A 80 -18.63 -9.29 8.00
N LEU A 81 -17.56 -8.55 7.68
CA LEU A 81 -16.59 -8.10 8.67
C LEU A 81 -17.23 -7.16 9.71
N ARG A 82 -17.98 -6.15 9.24
CA ARG A 82 -18.64 -5.15 10.11
C ARG A 82 -19.69 -5.75 11.05
N LYS A 83 -20.36 -6.84 10.65
CA LYS A 83 -21.29 -7.57 11.54
C LYS A 83 -20.60 -8.09 12.80
N ASN A 84 -19.30 -8.41 12.71
CA ASN A 84 -18.51 -8.89 13.83
C ASN A 84 -17.76 -7.78 14.58
N GLY A 85 -18.02 -6.51 14.22
CA GLY A 85 -17.46 -5.33 14.88
C GLY A 85 -16.41 -4.58 14.07
N ALA A 86 -15.55 -3.86 14.79
CA ALA A 86 -14.42 -3.15 14.19
C ALA A 86 -13.35 -4.15 13.74
N PHE A 87 -12.69 -3.88 12.62
CA PHE A 87 -11.68 -4.77 12.08
C PHE A 87 -10.42 -4.03 11.61
N LEU A 88 -9.30 -4.69 11.81
CA LEU A 88 -8.00 -4.28 11.32
C LEU A 88 -7.69 -5.03 10.03
N VAL A 89 -7.11 -4.33 9.06
CA VAL A 89 -6.56 -4.98 7.87
C VAL A 89 -5.04 -4.94 7.90
N ARG A 90 -4.45 -6.13 7.78
CA ARG A 90 -3.03 -6.33 7.51
C ARG A 90 -2.86 -6.64 6.03
N TYR A 91 -2.08 -5.83 5.33
CA TYR A 91 -1.73 -6.09 3.95
C TYR A 91 -0.36 -6.75 3.89
N GLU A 92 -0.33 -8.00 3.44
CA GLU A 92 0.91 -8.72 3.14
C GLU A 92 1.19 -8.67 1.64
N MET A 93 2.47 -8.54 1.30
CA MET A 93 2.89 -8.64 -0.09
C MET A 93 3.40 -10.08 -0.33
N ASP A 94 2.80 -10.78 -1.29
CA ASP A 94 3.09 -12.18 -1.63
C ASP A 94 4.45 -12.35 -2.33
N MET A 95 5.53 -11.90 -1.70
CA MET A 95 6.85 -11.80 -2.34
C MET A 95 8.01 -11.99 -1.35
N LEU A 96 7.92 -12.94 -0.41
CA LEU A 96 9.03 -13.29 0.49
C LEU A 96 10.34 -13.55 -0.28
N ALA A 97 10.24 -14.21 -1.44
CA ALA A 97 11.37 -14.45 -2.31
C ALA A 97 12.08 -13.14 -2.73
N PHE A 98 11.33 -12.07 -3.06
CA PHE A 98 11.87 -10.76 -3.48
C PHE A 98 12.72 -10.06 -2.44
N TYR A 99 12.42 -10.30 -1.16
CA TYR A 99 13.17 -9.69 -0.08
C TYR A 99 14.47 -10.44 0.20
N GLY A 100 14.52 -11.75 -0.07
CA GLY A 100 15.65 -12.61 0.28
C GLY A 100 15.88 -12.70 1.79
N CYS A 101 14.84 -12.43 2.58
CA CYS A 101 14.88 -12.45 4.02
C CYS A 101 14.55 -13.86 4.52
N THR A 102 15.38 -14.35 5.42
CA THR A 102 15.33 -15.72 5.94
C THR A 102 14.78 -15.81 7.37
N GLN A 103 14.48 -14.68 8.01
CA GLN A 103 13.90 -14.66 9.35
C GLN A 103 12.57 -15.43 9.39
N GLY A 104 12.48 -16.43 10.27
CA GLY A 104 11.30 -17.30 10.41
C GLY A 104 11.16 -18.39 9.33
N CYS A 105 12.14 -18.51 8.43
CA CYS A 105 12.25 -19.63 7.49
C CYS A 105 13.04 -20.78 8.12
N ASN A 106 12.70 -22.02 7.75
CA ASN A 106 13.54 -23.19 8.02
C ASN A 106 14.58 -23.36 6.87
N SER A 107 15.51 -24.31 6.99
CA SER A 107 16.53 -24.60 5.98
C SER A 107 15.93 -24.80 4.59
N ASP A 108 14.86 -25.59 4.51
CA ASP A 108 14.25 -26.03 3.26
C ASP A 108 13.59 -24.85 2.54
N GLU A 109 12.90 -23.98 3.29
CA GLU A 109 12.31 -22.76 2.76
C GLU A 109 13.38 -21.77 2.29
N VAL A 110 14.51 -21.67 3.00
CA VAL A 110 15.63 -20.81 2.58
C VAL A 110 16.22 -21.30 1.26
N GLU A 111 16.39 -22.62 1.11
CA GLU A 111 16.86 -23.24 -0.13
C GLU A 111 15.85 -23.04 -1.27
N GLU A 112 14.57 -23.30 -1.02
CA GLU A 112 13.51 -23.13 -2.02
C GLU A 112 13.40 -21.68 -2.50
N LEU A 113 13.38 -20.71 -1.57
CA LEU A 113 13.38 -19.29 -1.89
C LEU A 113 14.64 -18.91 -2.68
N THR A 114 15.78 -19.51 -2.37
CA THR A 114 17.01 -19.31 -3.13
C THR A 114 16.89 -19.87 -4.54
N ARG A 115 16.46 -21.13 -4.70
CA ARG A 115 16.22 -21.74 -6.02
C ARG A 115 15.26 -20.91 -6.88
N MET A 116 14.16 -20.45 -6.30
CA MET A 116 13.20 -19.58 -6.97
C MET A 116 13.85 -18.27 -7.46
N ARG A 117 14.66 -17.62 -6.62
CA ARG A 117 15.41 -16.41 -7.03
C ARG A 117 16.30 -16.68 -8.23
N TYR A 118 17.02 -17.80 -8.22
CA TYR A 118 17.95 -18.15 -9.30
C TYR A 118 17.26 -18.56 -10.58
N ALA A 119 16.10 -19.24 -10.51
CA ALA A 119 15.32 -19.70 -11.64
C ALA A 119 14.86 -18.59 -12.62
N TYR A 120 14.71 -17.33 -12.16
CA TYR A 120 14.27 -16.22 -13.02
C TYR A 120 15.41 -15.28 -13.43
N PRO A 121 15.80 -15.22 -14.72
CA PRO A 121 16.96 -14.44 -15.18
C PRO A 121 16.87 -12.92 -14.90
N TRP A 122 15.68 -12.33 -14.96
CA TRP A 122 15.47 -10.88 -14.76
C TRP A 122 15.53 -10.41 -13.30
N TRP A 123 15.80 -11.33 -12.37
CA TRP A 123 15.96 -11.00 -10.97
C TRP A 123 17.29 -10.30 -10.71
N LYS A 124 17.24 -9.02 -10.31
CA LYS A 124 18.43 -8.17 -10.24
C LYS A 124 19.44 -8.58 -9.18
N GLU A 125 18.98 -8.89 -7.97
CA GLU A 125 19.83 -9.25 -6.84
C GLU A 125 19.66 -10.73 -6.49
N LYS A 126 20.67 -11.54 -6.80
CA LYS A 126 20.68 -12.99 -6.54
C LYS A 126 21.29 -13.34 -5.19
N ILE A 127 22.39 -12.68 -4.83
CA ILE A 127 23.06 -12.83 -3.53
C ILE A 127 22.51 -11.73 -2.62
N ILE A 128 21.92 -12.14 -1.49
CA ILE A 128 21.29 -11.24 -0.53
C ILE A 128 21.75 -11.64 0.86
N ASN A 129 22.32 -10.69 1.60
CA ASN A 129 22.54 -10.85 3.03
C ASN A 129 21.24 -10.46 3.76
N SER A 130 20.54 -11.47 4.29
CA SER A 130 19.25 -11.30 4.98
C SER A 130 19.37 -10.37 6.18
N ASP A 131 20.42 -10.53 7.00
CA ASP A 131 20.58 -9.80 8.25
C ASP A 131 20.81 -8.29 8.00
N LEU A 132 21.63 -7.97 7.00
CA LEU A 132 21.84 -6.57 6.59
C LEU A 132 20.53 -5.96 6.05
N LYS A 133 19.78 -6.69 5.22
CA LYS A 133 18.48 -6.20 4.74
C LYS A 133 17.47 -6.02 5.85
N ARG A 134 17.48 -6.89 6.86
CA ARG A 134 16.63 -6.76 8.04
C ARG A 134 17.00 -5.51 8.83
N LYS A 135 18.28 -5.30 9.14
CA LYS A 135 18.78 -4.10 9.83
C LYS A 135 18.47 -2.79 9.09
N ASP A 136 18.39 -2.82 7.77
CA ASP A 136 17.98 -1.68 6.96
C ASP A 136 16.46 -1.51 6.81
N GLY A 137 15.66 -2.37 7.45
CA GLY A 137 14.20 -2.33 7.41
C GLY A 137 13.62 -2.71 6.04
N LEU A 138 14.36 -3.48 5.24
CA LEU A 138 13.95 -3.96 3.92
C LEU A 138 13.24 -5.32 3.98
N CYS A 139 13.32 -6.02 5.11
CA CYS A 139 12.58 -7.25 5.34
C CYS A 139 11.15 -6.98 5.85
N PRO A 140 10.17 -7.79 5.43
CA PRO A 140 8.87 -7.79 6.08
C PRO A 140 9.02 -8.24 7.54
N LEU A 141 8.27 -7.60 8.42
CA LEU A 141 8.23 -7.97 9.84
C LEU A 141 7.18 -9.06 10.06
N THR A 142 7.43 -9.95 11.02
CA THR A 142 6.45 -10.98 11.34
C THR A 142 5.20 -10.37 11.97
N PRO A 143 4.08 -11.10 11.97
CA PRO A 143 2.88 -10.60 12.59
C PRO A 143 2.96 -10.37 14.08
N GLU A 144 3.69 -11.22 14.80
CA GLU A 144 3.91 -11.09 16.24
C GLU A 144 4.73 -9.84 16.56
N GLU A 145 5.79 -9.60 15.78
CA GLU A 145 6.70 -8.46 15.93
C GLU A 145 6.00 -7.11 15.84
N THR A 146 4.94 -7.02 15.04
CA THR A 146 4.29 -5.74 14.73
C THR A 146 3.02 -5.50 15.53
N LEU A 147 2.12 -6.48 15.60
CA LEU A 147 0.81 -6.25 16.21
C LEU A 147 0.88 -6.30 17.75
N ARG A 148 1.67 -7.20 18.33
CA ARG A 148 1.85 -7.24 19.79
C ARG A 148 2.59 -6.02 20.30
N ALA A 149 3.61 -5.58 19.56
CA ALA A 149 4.40 -4.40 19.93
C ALA A 149 3.55 -3.11 19.95
N LEU A 150 2.54 -3.04 19.07
CA LEU A 150 1.54 -1.98 19.05
C LEU A 150 0.46 -2.12 20.13
N ASP A 151 0.48 -3.16 20.96
CA ASP A 151 -0.54 -3.43 21.98
C ASP A 151 -1.96 -3.45 21.39
N ILE A 152 -2.08 -4.06 20.22
CA ILE A 152 -3.39 -4.33 19.63
C ILE A 152 -3.98 -5.53 20.35
N ALA A 153 -5.20 -5.34 20.88
CA ALA A 153 -5.92 -6.38 21.58
C ALA A 153 -6.04 -7.65 20.73
N SER A 154 -5.74 -8.80 21.31
CA SER A 154 -5.72 -10.10 20.63
C SER A 154 -7.10 -10.52 20.11
N ASP A 155 -8.16 -9.98 20.69
CA ASP A 155 -9.56 -10.27 20.35
C ASP A 155 -10.10 -9.44 19.18
N ILE A 156 -9.31 -8.52 18.60
CA ILE A 156 -9.73 -7.76 17.43
C ILE A 156 -9.88 -8.68 16.21
N GLN A 157 -10.87 -8.42 15.36
CA GLN A 157 -10.97 -9.12 14.08
C GLN A 157 -9.89 -8.60 13.12
N ILE A 158 -9.11 -9.51 12.55
CA ILE A 158 -8.04 -9.18 11.59
C ILE A 158 -8.37 -9.79 10.24
N TYR A 159 -8.57 -8.93 9.24
CA TYR A 159 -8.62 -9.34 7.84
C TYR A 159 -7.22 -9.31 7.23
N VAL A 160 -6.77 -10.45 6.69
CA VAL A 160 -5.47 -10.57 6.02
C VAL A 160 -5.66 -10.37 4.51
N ALA A 161 -5.28 -9.18 4.03
CA ALA A 161 -5.27 -8.85 2.62
C ALA A 161 -3.97 -9.37 1.99
N ALA A 162 -4.01 -10.60 1.49
CA ALA A 162 -2.90 -11.29 0.84
C ALA A 162 -3.44 -12.19 -0.27
N GLY A 163 -2.61 -12.57 -1.23
CA GLY A 163 -2.90 -13.69 -2.11
C GLY A 163 -2.50 -15.00 -1.45
N GLU A 164 -1.78 -15.83 -2.19
CA GLU A 164 -1.24 -17.07 -1.66
C GLU A 164 -0.03 -16.77 -0.76
N ILE A 165 -0.17 -17.07 0.52
CA ILE A 165 0.89 -16.84 1.51
C ILE A 165 1.86 -18.00 1.44
N TYR A 166 3.13 -17.71 1.15
CA TYR A 166 4.19 -18.71 1.13
C TYR A 166 4.33 -19.40 2.50
N GLY A 167 4.45 -20.73 2.49
CA GLY A 167 4.41 -21.56 3.70
C GLY A 167 3.02 -21.74 4.31
N GLY A 168 1.98 -21.14 3.72
CA GLY A 168 0.58 -21.35 4.05
C GLY A 168 0.27 -21.30 5.55
N GLN A 169 -0.36 -22.38 6.04
CA GLN A 169 -0.79 -22.50 7.44
C GLN A 169 0.37 -22.43 8.44
N ARG A 170 1.56 -22.94 8.08
CA ARG A 170 2.74 -22.96 8.96
C ARG A 170 3.15 -21.54 9.36
N ARG A 171 3.24 -20.64 8.37
CA ARG A 171 3.62 -19.24 8.59
C ARG A 171 2.49 -18.43 9.22
N MET A 172 1.24 -18.84 9.02
CA MET A 172 0.07 -18.24 9.64
C MET A 172 -0.20 -18.73 11.07
N ALA A 173 0.40 -19.84 11.50
CA ALA A 173 0.12 -20.47 12.79
C ALA A 173 0.41 -19.54 13.97
N SER A 174 1.58 -18.88 13.97
CA SER A 174 1.97 -17.96 15.03
C SER A 174 1.06 -16.72 15.10
N LEU A 175 0.61 -16.23 13.96
CA LEU A 175 -0.37 -15.14 13.86
C LEU A 175 -1.74 -15.59 14.38
N ALA A 176 -2.18 -16.80 14.02
CA ALA A 176 -3.45 -17.36 14.47
C ALA A 176 -3.48 -17.69 15.97
N ALA A 177 -2.35 -18.09 16.53
CA ALA A 177 -2.20 -18.28 17.97
C ALA A 177 -2.31 -16.94 18.73
N ALA A 178 -1.75 -15.86 18.18
CA ALA A 178 -1.80 -14.54 18.81
C ALA A 178 -3.14 -13.82 18.60
N PHE A 179 -3.79 -14.04 17.46
CA PHE A 179 -5.03 -13.38 17.06
C PHE A 179 -6.02 -14.44 16.53
N PRO A 180 -6.90 -14.99 17.38
CA PRO A 180 -7.79 -16.08 16.99
C PRO A 180 -8.86 -15.65 15.98
N LYS A 181 -9.23 -14.36 15.92
CA LYS A 181 -10.24 -13.83 14.98
C LYS A 181 -9.63 -13.41 13.64
N LEU A 182 -8.79 -14.26 13.06
CA LEU A 182 -8.25 -14.05 11.72
C LEU A 182 -9.23 -14.47 10.65
N VAL A 183 -9.32 -13.62 9.63
CA VAL A 183 -10.26 -13.78 8.54
C VAL A 183 -9.56 -13.49 7.22
N ARG A 184 -9.89 -14.27 6.19
CA ARG A 184 -9.48 -14.05 4.81
C ARG A 184 -10.70 -14.01 3.89
N LYS A 185 -10.52 -13.49 2.68
CA LYS A 185 -11.57 -13.56 1.64
C LYS A 185 -11.99 -15.00 1.34
N GLU A 186 -11.06 -15.95 1.36
CA GLU A 186 -11.35 -17.38 1.14
C GLU A 186 -12.19 -18.00 2.27
N THR A 187 -12.16 -17.41 3.46
CA THR A 187 -13.01 -17.86 4.59
C THR A 187 -14.36 -17.13 4.65
N LEU A 188 -14.49 -15.97 4.00
CA LEU A 188 -15.70 -15.15 4.03
C LEU A 188 -16.63 -15.40 2.85
N LEU A 189 -16.04 -15.74 1.70
CA LEU A 189 -16.75 -15.94 0.45
C LEU A 189 -16.74 -17.43 0.09
N GLY A 190 -17.84 -17.90 -0.51
CA GLY A 190 -17.91 -19.28 -1.00
C GLY A 190 -16.99 -19.49 -2.22
N ALA A 191 -16.73 -20.75 -2.56
CA ALA A 191 -15.96 -21.09 -3.76
C ALA A 191 -16.59 -20.49 -5.03
N ASP A 192 -17.92 -20.50 -5.13
CA ASP A 192 -18.68 -19.96 -6.27
C ASP A 192 -18.49 -18.44 -6.42
N ASP A 193 -18.47 -17.71 -5.29
CA ASP A 193 -18.22 -16.27 -5.29
C ASP A 193 -16.79 -15.93 -5.78
N LEU A 194 -15.83 -16.80 -5.48
CA LEU A 194 -14.42 -16.63 -5.84
C LEU A 194 -14.08 -17.18 -7.23
N GLN A 195 -14.89 -18.08 -7.78
CA GLN A 195 -14.67 -18.67 -9.10
C GLN A 195 -14.58 -17.60 -10.20
N PHE A 196 -15.35 -16.52 -10.06
CA PHE A 196 -15.31 -15.37 -10.97
C PHE A 196 -13.91 -14.73 -11.06
N PHE A 197 -13.15 -14.78 -9.96
CA PHE A 197 -11.79 -14.25 -9.88
C PHE A 197 -10.71 -15.31 -10.02
N HIS A 198 -11.11 -16.57 -10.24
CA HIS A 198 -10.15 -17.62 -10.51
C HIS A 198 -9.32 -17.20 -11.71
N ASN A 199 -8.00 -17.35 -11.60
CA ASN A 199 -7.12 -16.90 -12.66
C ASN A 199 -7.32 -15.39 -12.98
N HIS A 200 -7.54 -14.54 -11.98
CA HIS A 200 -7.55 -13.07 -12.13
C HIS A 200 -7.01 -12.38 -10.86
N SER A 201 -5.71 -12.57 -10.57
CA SER A 201 -5.04 -12.01 -9.37
C SER A 201 -5.24 -10.49 -9.21
N SER A 202 -5.31 -9.73 -10.30
CA SER A 202 -5.56 -8.29 -10.26
C SER A 202 -6.99 -7.93 -9.81
N GLN A 203 -7.98 -8.78 -10.10
CA GLN A 203 -9.35 -8.58 -9.64
C GLN A 203 -9.49 -8.99 -8.17
N MET A 204 -8.82 -10.07 -7.74
CA MET A 204 -8.70 -10.42 -6.32
C MET A 204 -8.07 -9.30 -5.50
N ALA A 205 -7.03 -8.67 -6.04
CA ALA A 205 -6.40 -7.51 -5.40
C ALA A 205 -7.34 -6.29 -5.32
N ALA A 206 -8.22 -6.11 -6.31
CA ALA A 206 -9.23 -5.07 -6.28
C ALA A 206 -10.28 -5.29 -5.18
N LEU A 207 -10.62 -6.55 -4.88
CA LEU A 207 -11.45 -6.89 -3.72
C LEU A 207 -10.77 -6.47 -2.42
N ASP A 208 -9.51 -6.86 -2.23
CA ASP A 208 -8.71 -6.44 -1.07
C ASP A 208 -8.61 -4.92 -0.96
N TYR A 209 -8.46 -4.22 -2.10
CA TYR A 209 -8.45 -2.75 -2.13
C TYR A 209 -9.69 -2.15 -1.46
N LEU A 210 -10.88 -2.65 -1.78
CA LEU A 210 -12.12 -2.14 -1.21
C LEU A 210 -12.19 -2.39 0.30
N VAL A 211 -11.80 -3.59 0.75
CA VAL A 211 -11.76 -3.93 2.19
C VAL A 211 -10.76 -3.05 2.94
N LEU A 212 -9.59 -2.82 2.35
CA LEU A 212 -8.54 -1.94 2.87
C LEU A 212 -9.00 -0.48 3.01
N LEU A 213 -9.87 0.01 2.12
CA LEU A 213 -10.44 1.36 2.24
C LEU A 213 -11.46 1.47 3.37
N GLU A 214 -12.21 0.40 3.63
CA GLU A 214 -13.30 0.40 4.61
C GLU A 214 -12.90 -0.05 6.01
N SER A 215 -11.68 -0.55 6.20
CA SER A 215 -11.18 -0.94 7.51
C SER A 215 -11.02 0.23 8.49
N ASP A 216 -11.14 -0.06 9.78
CA ASP A 216 -10.93 0.92 10.85
C ASP A 216 -9.46 1.27 10.98
N ILE A 217 -8.61 0.23 10.99
CA ILE A 217 -7.16 0.36 11.04
C ILE A 217 -6.57 -0.33 9.82
N PHE A 218 -5.67 0.37 9.12
CA PHE A 218 -4.88 -0.21 8.04
C PHE A 218 -3.40 -0.23 8.43
N ILE A 219 -2.79 -1.41 8.39
CA ILE A 219 -1.35 -1.61 8.65
C ILE A 219 -0.73 -2.32 7.45
N PRO A 220 -0.01 -1.61 6.57
CA PRO A 220 0.81 -2.23 5.54
C PRO A 220 2.10 -2.81 6.13
N THR A 221 2.43 -4.06 5.82
CA THR A 221 3.71 -4.67 6.22
C THR A 221 4.84 -4.20 5.31
N TYR A 222 4.53 -3.95 4.03
CA TYR A 222 5.46 -3.42 3.05
C TYR A 222 4.96 -2.15 2.35
N ASP A 223 5.89 -1.26 1.95
CA ASP A 223 5.56 -0.02 1.23
C ASP A 223 5.40 -0.26 -0.29
N GLY A 224 4.63 -1.28 -0.65
CA GLY A 224 4.29 -1.60 -2.03
C GLY A 224 3.42 -0.52 -2.71
N ASN A 225 3.21 -0.65 -4.02
CA ASN A 225 2.37 0.29 -4.77
C ASN A 225 0.92 0.29 -4.27
N MET A 226 0.38 -0.89 -3.95
CA MET A 226 -0.94 -1.04 -3.34
C MET A 226 -1.05 -0.25 -2.03
N ALA A 227 -0.14 -0.47 -1.09
CA ALA A 227 -0.11 0.22 0.20
C ALA A 227 -0.06 1.75 0.04
N LYS A 228 0.77 2.26 -0.89
CA LYS A 228 0.89 3.70 -1.19
C LYS A 228 -0.41 4.28 -1.76
N VAL A 229 -1.11 3.55 -2.62
CA VAL A 229 -2.37 3.99 -3.22
C VAL A 229 -3.50 3.98 -2.17
N VAL A 230 -3.60 2.93 -1.36
CA VAL A 230 -4.58 2.81 -0.27
C VAL A 230 -4.35 3.91 0.77
N GLU A 231 -3.12 4.13 1.22
CA GLU A 231 -2.77 5.22 2.15
C GLU A 231 -3.24 6.58 1.59
N GLY A 232 -2.97 6.83 0.31
CA GLY A 232 -3.40 8.05 -0.36
C GLY A 232 -4.92 8.21 -0.43
N HIS A 233 -5.64 7.12 -0.71
CA HIS A 233 -7.09 7.12 -0.84
C HIS A 233 -7.77 7.24 0.54
N ARG A 234 -7.31 6.52 1.57
CA ARG A 234 -7.79 6.66 2.96
C ARG A 234 -7.62 8.09 3.49
N ARG A 235 -6.55 8.80 3.09
CA ARG A 235 -6.39 10.24 3.36
C ARG A 235 -7.41 11.10 2.63
N TYR A 236 -7.74 10.78 1.39
CA TYR A 236 -8.76 11.48 0.61
C TYR A 236 -10.16 11.31 1.22
N LEU A 237 -10.49 10.12 1.73
CA LEU A 237 -11.77 9.78 2.37
C LEU A 237 -11.90 10.26 3.83
N GLY A 238 -11.24 11.36 4.19
CA GLY A 238 -11.35 11.92 5.55
C GLY A 238 -10.31 11.41 6.55
N PHE A 239 -9.10 11.08 6.10
CA PHE A 239 -7.99 10.67 6.97
C PHE A 239 -8.28 9.44 7.83
N LYS A 240 -8.82 8.38 7.22
CA LYS A 240 -9.01 7.09 7.91
C LYS A 240 -7.68 6.57 8.49
N LYS A 241 -7.72 5.98 9.70
CA LYS A 241 -6.52 5.62 10.49
C LYS A 241 -5.64 4.62 9.72
N THR A 242 -4.37 4.97 9.56
CA THR A 242 -3.36 4.15 8.87
C THR A 242 -2.07 4.21 9.66
N ILE A 243 -1.59 3.06 10.13
CA ILE A 243 -0.36 2.95 10.94
C ILE A 243 0.78 2.55 9.99
N LEU A 244 1.68 3.48 9.73
CA LEU A 244 2.86 3.22 8.90
C LEU A 244 4.04 2.88 9.79
N LEU A 245 4.53 1.66 9.66
CA LEU A 245 5.63 1.11 10.43
C LEU A 245 6.98 1.62 9.92
N ASP A 246 7.79 2.20 10.81
CA ASP A 246 9.22 2.42 10.60
C ASP A 246 9.95 1.11 10.91
N ARG A 247 10.10 0.30 9.86
CA ARG A 247 10.66 -1.05 10.00
C ARG A 247 12.08 -1.05 10.53
N LYS A 248 12.89 -0.04 10.19
CA LYS A 248 14.28 0.04 10.65
C LYS A 248 14.33 0.25 12.16
N LEU A 249 13.54 1.20 12.65
CA LEU A 249 13.40 1.43 14.09
C LEU A 249 12.80 0.20 14.80
N LEU A 250 11.80 -0.45 14.22
CA LEU A 250 11.21 -1.65 14.81
C LEU A 250 12.21 -2.79 14.94
N VAL A 251 13.01 -3.07 13.91
CA VAL A 251 14.04 -4.11 13.98
C VAL A 251 15.03 -3.81 15.09
N GLU A 252 15.49 -2.56 15.21
CA GLU A 252 16.40 -2.15 16.30
C GLU A 252 15.78 -2.35 17.69
N LEU A 253 14.52 -1.96 17.87
CA LEU A 253 13.80 -2.15 19.14
C LEU A 253 13.58 -3.64 19.46
N ILE A 254 13.26 -4.47 18.45
CA ILE A 254 13.08 -5.91 18.61
C ILE A 254 14.40 -6.58 19.00
N ASP A 255 15.50 -6.21 18.35
CA ASP A 255 16.82 -6.77 18.66
C ASP A 255 17.25 -6.42 20.09
N ARG A 256 16.98 -5.19 20.55
CA ARG A 256 17.23 -4.75 21.93
C ARG A 256 16.35 -5.47 22.95
N TYR A 257 15.07 -5.67 22.65
CA TYR A 257 14.17 -6.44 23.51
C TYR A 257 14.61 -7.90 23.61
N THR A 258 14.95 -8.53 22.48
CA THR A 258 15.35 -9.94 22.42
C THR A 258 16.70 -10.19 23.11
N SER A 259 17.58 -9.20 23.12
CA SER A 259 18.86 -9.24 23.86
C SER A 259 18.74 -8.92 25.36
N GLY A 260 17.52 -8.63 25.85
CA GLY A 260 17.27 -8.32 27.26
C GLY A 260 17.66 -6.90 27.67
N LEU A 261 17.98 -6.02 26.71
CA LEU A 261 18.35 -4.61 26.97
C LEU A 261 17.13 -3.70 27.19
N LEU A 262 15.92 -4.19 26.93
CA LEU A 262 14.66 -3.47 27.13
C LEU A 262 13.64 -4.40 27.78
N SER A 263 12.88 -3.87 28.73
CA SER A 263 11.66 -4.52 29.23
C SER A 263 10.55 -4.50 28.17
N TRP A 264 9.52 -5.34 28.34
CA TRP A 264 8.35 -5.34 27.45
C TRP A 264 7.63 -3.98 27.43
N GLU A 265 7.54 -3.32 28.59
CA GLU A 265 6.86 -2.04 28.73
C GLU A 265 7.61 -0.92 27.99
N GLU A 266 8.93 -0.83 28.18
CA GLU A 266 9.78 0.13 27.45
C GLU A 266 9.74 -0.11 25.94
N PHE A 267 9.80 -1.38 25.52
CA PHE A 267 9.68 -1.77 24.13
C PHE A 267 8.32 -1.35 23.54
N SER A 268 7.20 -1.70 24.18
CA SER A 268 5.86 -1.37 23.67
C SER A 268 5.63 0.14 23.64
N ASN A 269 6.05 0.88 24.66
CA ASN A 269 5.93 2.34 24.70
C ASN A 269 6.73 3.00 23.58
N ALA A 270 7.99 2.60 23.36
CA ALA A 270 8.80 3.12 22.26
C ALA A 270 8.18 2.85 20.89
N VAL A 271 7.59 1.66 20.70
CA VAL A 271 6.88 1.31 19.46
C VAL A 271 5.61 2.15 19.28
N LYS A 272 4.82 2.33 20.33
CA LYS A 272 3.62 3.17 20.30
C LYS A 272 3.98 4.63 19.99
N ASP A 273 4.97 5.21 20.63
CA ASP A 273 5.36 6.61 20.41
C ASP A 273 5.80 6.87 18.96
N ALA A 274 6.48 5.91 18.34
CA ALA A 274 6.95 6.04 16.96
C ALA A 274 5.84 5.87 15.90
N HIS A 275 4.79 5.09 16.21
CA HIS A 275 3.84 4.59 15.21
C HIS A 275 2.39 4.99 15.46
N MET A 276 1.99 5.11 16.72
CA MET A 276 0.67 5.57 17.16
C MET A 276 0.69 7.08 17.38
N GLY A 277 0.40 7.84 16.31
CA GLY A 277 0.38 9.29 16.37
C GLY A 277 -0.60 9.92 15.37
N SER A 278 -0.69 11.25 15.44
CA SER A 278 -1.58 12.07 14.61
C SER A 278 -1.24 11.99 13.11
N PRO A 279 -2.17 12.38 12.20
CA PRO A 279 -1.97 12.24 10.76
C PRO A 279 -0.66 12.85 10.25
N LYS A 280 0.26 12.01 9.76
CA LYS A 280 1.55 12.46 9.20
C LYS A 280 1.30 13.38 8.00
N LYS A 281 1.81 14.62 8.05
CA LYS A 281 1.81 15.54 6.90
C LYS A 281 2.68 14.98 5.78
N ARG A 282 2.25 15.17 4.53
CA ARG A 282 3.05 14.77 3.35
C ARG A 282 4.40 15.50 3.36
N LYS A 283 5.50 14.76 3.49
CA LYS A 283 6.86 15.34 3.35
C LYS A 283 7.01 15.96 1.95
N ASN A 284 7.38 17.24 1.87
CA ASN A 284 7.74 17.89 0.61
C ASN A 284 9.05 17.27 0.09
N CYS A 285 9.00 16.51 -1.00
CA CYS A 285 10.21 15.95 -1.61
C CYS A 285 11.02 17.05 -2.31
N SER A 286 12.29 17.20 -1.91
CA SER A 286 13.25 18.08 -2.58
C SER A 286 13.51 17.64 -4.04
N ARG A 287 14.00 18.58 -4.86
CA ARG A 287 14.06 18.50 -6.35
C ARG A 287 14.69 17.20 -6.89
N LYS A 288 15.66 16.58 -6.19
CA LYS A 288 16.35 15.35 -6.63
C LYS A 288 15.53 14.06 -6.44
N ALA A 289 14.60 14.00 -5.48
CA ALA A 289 13.79 12.79 -5.22
C ALA A 289 12.55 12.65 -6.11
N LYS A 290 12.28 13.63 -6.99
CA LYS A 290 11.06 13.67 -7.82
C LYS A 290 11.00 12.53 -8.83
N ARG A 291 12.11 12.01 -9.36
CA ARG A 291 12.09 10.94 -10.39
C ARG A 291 11.53 9.60 -9.88
N ARG A 292 11.76 9.22 -8.61
CA ARG A 292 11.36 7.89 -8.06
C ARG A 292 10.02 7.87 -7.33
N ARG A 293 9.61 8.95 -6.63
CA ARG A 293 8.30 9.01 -5.92
C ARG A 293 7.12 9.43 -6.79
N LEU A 294 7.32 9.50 -8.10
CA LEU A 294 6.36 9.93 -9.12
C LEU A 294 5.20 8.92 -9.34
N LEU A 295 5.21 7.79 -8.62
CA LEU A 295 4.25 6.69 -8.74
C LEU A 295 2.93 6.90 -7.97
N LEU A 296 2.92 7.74 -6.92
CA LEU A 296 1.79 7.86 -5.99
C LEU A 296 0.44 8.28 -6.60
N CYS A 297 0.40 8.88 -7.79
CA CYS A 297 -0.86 9.25 -8.48
C CYS A 297 -0.87 8.91 -9.99
N LYS A 298 -0.10 7.89 -10.42
CA LYS A 298 -0.30 7.28 -11.74
C LYS A 298 -1.35 6.16 -11.63
N SER A 299 -2.63 6.51 -11.55
CA SER A 299 -3.74 5.54 -11.68
C SER A 299 -3.63 4.71 -12.97
N ARG A 300 -3.24 5.36 -14.08
CA ARG A 300 -3.06 4.71 -15.39
C ARG A 300 -2.03 3.59 -15.43
N ARG A 301 -1.10 3.50 -14.48
CA ARG A 301 -0.08 2.43 -14.48
C ARG A 301 -0.49 1.26 -13.58
N VAL A 302 -1.07 1.54 -12.42
CA VAL A 302 -1.65 0.49 -11.56
C VAL A 302 -2.82 -0.23 -12.26
N LEU A 303 -3.57 0.47 -13.12
CA LEU A 303 -4.72 -0.08 -13.86
C LEU A 303 -4.42 -0.57 -15.28
N ALA A 304 -3.22 -0.35 -15.83
CA ALA A 304 -2.91 -0.79 -17.20
C ALA A 304 -2.89 -2.32 -17.35
N ALA A 305 -2.79 -3.05 -16.24
CA ALA A 305 -2.89 -4.51 -16.20
C ALA A 305 -4.33 -5.04 -16.38
N ILE A 306 -5.36 -4.17 -16.34
CA ILE A 306 -6.76 -4.59 -16.41
C ILE A 306 -7.29 -4.60 -17.86
N ARG A 307 -6.56 -4.02 -18.83
CA ARG A 307 -7.10 -3.72 -20.17
C ARG A 307 -6.52 -4.49 -21.35
N ARG A 308 -5.76 -5.57 -21.14
CA ARG A 308 -5.24 -6.41 -22.25
C ARG A 308 -5.66 -7.86 -22.07
N HIS A 309 -6.81 -8.21 -22.64
CA HIS A 309 -7.11 -9.59 -23.05
C HIS A 309 -6.27 -9.94 -24.29
N ARG A 310 -5.59 -11.08 -24.23
CA ARG A 310 -5.44 -12.00 -25.37
C ARG A 310 -5.61 -13.45 -24.85
N PRO A 311 -6.22 -14.34 -25.62
CA PRO A 311 -6.52 -15.72 -25.24
C PRO A 311 -5.33 -16.66 -25.49
N CYS A 312 -5.37 -17.82 -24.83
CA CYS A 312 -4.54 -19.02 -24.97
C CYS A 312 -3.11 -18.98 -24.41
N ASP A 313 -2.85 -19.76 -23.36
CA ASP A 313 -2.08 -21.02 -23.45
C ASP A 313 -2.17 -21.83 -22.14
N SER A 314 -2.07 -23.15 -22.30
CA SER A 314 -2.44 -24.23 -21.40
C SER A 314 -1.32 -24.74 -20.49
N GLU A 315 -1.76 -25.29 -19.34
CA GLU A 315 -1.19 -26.36 -18.50
C GLU A 315 0.12 -26.19 -17.67
N HIS A 316 0.01 -26.65 -16.41
CA HIS A 316 1.06 -26.94 -15.38
C HIS A 316 1.57 -25.79 -14.47
N PRO A 317 1.92 -26.08 -13.19
CA PRO A 317 1.12 -25.67 -12.04
C PRO A 317 1.65 -24.44 -11.27
N LYS A 318 0.68 -23.67 -10.75
CA LYS A 318 0.74 -22.81 -9.56
C LYS A 318 1.92 -21.85 -9.46
N MET A 319 1.96 -20.96 -10.43
CA MET A 319 2.69 -19.70 -10.41
C MET A 319 1.69 -18.59 -10.75
N SER A 320 0.59 -18.49 -9.99
CA SER A 320 -0.52 -17.60 -10.34
C SER A 320 -0.14 -16.12 -10.22
N ARG A 321 0.46 -15.65 -11.32
CA ARG A 321 0.51 -14.29 -11.83
C ARG A 321 1.51 -13.37 -11.15
N LEU A 322 2.76 -13.57 -11.57
CA LEU A 322 3.86 -12.62 -11.81
C LEU A 322 3.49 -11.26 -12.48
N LEU A 323 2.26 -10.77 -12.34
CA LEU A 323 1.74 -9.56 -13.00
C LEU A 323 1.11 -8.57 -12.02
N TRP A 324 1.72 -8.41 -10.85
CA TRP A 324 1.75 -7.12 -10.14
C TRP A 324 2.75 -6.14 -10.80
N ASN A 325 3.01 -6.30 -12.10
CA ASN A 325 3.91 -5.47 -12.90
C ASN A 325 3.29 -4.10 -13.14
N ILE A 326 3.46 -3.18 -12.17
CA ILE A 326 4.19 -1.90 -12.29
C ILE A 326 4.79 -1.53 -10.94
#